data_AF-A0A5K7X4M0-F1
#
_entry.id   AF-A0A5K7X4M0-F1
#
_cell.length_a   1.000
_cell.length_b   1.000
_cell.length_c   1.000
_cell.angle_alpha   90.00
_cell.angle_beta   90.00
_cell.angle_gamma   90.00
#
_symmetry.space_group_name_H-M   'P 1'
#
loop_
_entity.id
_entity.type
_entity.pdbx_description
1 polymer ?
#
loop_
_entity_poly.entity_id
_entity_poly.type
_entity_poly.pdbx_seq_one_letter_code
_entity_poly.pdbx_strand_id
1 'polypeptide(L)'
;MSYARLLLACALLASLGCSTATKMLAPSNYRNWEPDQATLPYVEFRGNQFVAHNVRYCRYLDDDSYVVEHEDRTYDLSHLRSVDFFMVPFDNMPRLAHTMLSFEFAPPDGPPQYLAVSIEIRKEQGETYAAWKGSARQYELMYVLADERDVVQVRTNIRNENVYRYPTTATPEQTRLLLVDVLARTNQLASRPEFYDTLTNNCTTNLVDHINRIQPQRVKYDYRVLLPGYSDQLAFDEGLIARAGTFEQTKQQAYVNAKALVAANRDDFSQAIRR
;
A
#
# COMPACT_ATOMS: atom_id res chain seq x y z
N MET A 1 -20.89 -50.35 -22.26
CA MET A 1 -20.48 -49.30 -21.31
C MET A 1 -20.84 -47.96 -21.91
N SER A 2 -21.88 -47.33 -21.38
CA SER A 2 -22.70 -46.33 -22.07
C SER A 2 -22.02 -44.97 -22.24
N TYR A 3 -22.19 -44.37 -23.42
CA TYR A 3 -21.85 -42.98 -23.79
C TYR A 3 -22.23 -41.93 -22.72
N ALA A 4 -23.19 -42.25 -21.85
CA ALA A 4 -23.60 -41.43 -20.71
C ALA A 4 -22.47 -41.18 -19.67
N ARG A 5 -21.51 -42.10 -19.50
CA ARG A 5 -20.40 -41.91 -18.54
C ARG A 5 -19.30 -40.99 -19.09
N LEU A 6 -19.12 -40.93 -20.41
CA LEU A 6 -18.15 -40.04 -21.05
C LEU A 6 -18.67 -38.59 -21.07
N LEU A 7 -19.98 -38.40 -21.29
CA LEU A 7 -20.61 -37.08 -21.29
C LEU A 7 -20.65 -36.43 -19.89
N LEU A 8 -20.83 -37.22 -18.81
CA LEU A 8 -20.74 -36.71 -17.44
C LEU A 8 -19.31 -36.26 -17.07
N ALA A 9 -18.28 -36.96 -17.55
CA ALA A 9 -16.88 -36.59 -17.29
C ALA A 9 -16.48 -35.28 -18.00
N CYS A 10 -16.96 -35.06 -19.23
CA CYS A 10 -16.75 -33.79 -19.93
C CYS A 10 -17.56 -32.63 -19.35
N ALA A 11 -18.77 -32.88 -18.83
CA ALA A 11 -19.57 -31.85 -18.16
C ALA A 11 -18.98 -31.42 -16.80
N LEU A 12 -18.40 -32.35 -16.04
CA LEU A 12 -17.69 -32.06 -14.79
C LEU A 12 -16.39 -31.29 -15.01
N LEU A 13 -15.66 -31.55 -16.11
CA LEU A 13 -14.46 -30.79 -16.48
C LEU A 13 -14.80 -29.39 -17.00
N ALA A 14 -15.96 -29.20 -17.65
CA ALA A 14 -16.44 -27.89 -18.09
C ALA A 14 -16.94 -27.00 -16.94
N SER A 15 -17.49 -27.57 -15.87
CA SER A 15 -17.95 -26.81 -14.70
C SER A 15 -16.84 -26.40 -13.73
N LEU A 16 -15.65 -26.99 -13.83
CA LEU A 16 -14.49 -26.71 -12.97
C LEU A 16 -13.37 -25.91 -13.67
N GLY A 17 -13.51 -25.59 -14.96
CA GLY A 17 -12.37 -25.19 -15.81
C GLY A 17 -12.40 -23.82 -16.49
N CYS A 18 -13.46 -23.02 -16.39
CA CYS A 18 -13.50 -21.70 -17.06
C CYS A 18 -13.11 -20.51 -16.17
N SER A 19 -13.29 -20.58 -14.84
CA SER A 19 -12.96 -19.47 -13.95
C SER A 19 -11.44 -19.32 -13.72
N THR A 20 -10.73 -20.43 -13.57
CA THR A 20 -9.28 -20.47 -13.30
C THR A 20 -8.43 -20.10 -14.52
N ALA A 21 -8.83 -20.53 -15.72
CA ALA A 21 -8.10 -20.20 -16.95
C ALA A 21 -8.25 -18.72 -17.33
N THR A 22 -9.46 -18.15 -17.24
CA THR A 22 -9.73 -16.73 -17.52
C THR A 22 -9.00 -15.80 -16.54
N LYS A 23 -8.86 -16.22 -15.27
CA LYS A 23 -8.12 -15.49 -14.25
C LYS A 23 -6.64 -15.28 -14.60
N MET A 24 -5.97 -16.28 -15.16
CA MET A 24 -4.54 -16.17 -15.54
C MET A 24 -4.31 -15.35 -16.83
N LEU A 25 -5.37 -15.10 -17.61
CA LEU A 25 -5.26 -14.49 -18.93
C LEU A 25 -5.22 -12.95 -18.88
N ALA A 26 -6.00 -12.31 -18.00
CA ALA A 26 -6.05 -10.85 -17.89
C ALA A 26 -6.38 -10.36 -16.48
N PRO A 27 -5.75 -9.27 -16.02
CA PRO A 27 -6.13 -8.61 -14.78
C PRO A 27 -7.51 -7.97 -14.94
N SER A 28 -8.28 -7.90 -13.86
CA SER A 28 -9.63 -7.32 -13.87
C SER A 28 -9.85 -6.43 -12.65
N ASN A 29 -10.66 -5.39 -12.79
CA ASN A 29 -11.19 -4.64 -11.64
C ASN A 29 -12.54 -5.18 -11.15
N TYR A 30 -13.13 -6.11 -11.89
CA TYR A 30 -14.42 -6.72 -11.63
C TYR A 30 -14.23 -8.18 -11.24
N ARG A 31 -14.06 -8.43 -9.93
CA ARG A 31 -14.02 -9.75 -9.29
C ARG A 31 -14.73 -9.69 -7.94
N ASN A 32 -14.86 -10.84 -7.28
CA ASN A 32 -15.39 -10.90 -5.93
C ASN A 32 -14.29 -10.60 -4.91
N TRP A 33 -13.96 -9.32 -4.75
CA TRP A 33 -12.87 -8.85 -3.88
C TRP A 33 -13.19 -9.00 -2.39
N GLU A 34 -12.15 -9.12 -1.57
CA GLU A 34 -12.25 -8.93 -0.12
C GLU A 34 -12.89 -7.56 0.19
N PRO A 35 -13.74 -7.45 1.23
CA PRO A 35 -14.51 -6.24 1.50
C PRO A 35 -13.66 -4.96 1.63
N ASP A 36 -12.48 -5.04 2.25
CA ASP A 36 -11.56 -3.91 2.47
C ASP A 36 -10.80 -3.49 1.20
N GLN A 37 -10.95 -4.24 0.10
CA GLN A 37 -10.29 -4.02 -1.18
C GLN A 37 -11.29 -3.95 -2.35
N ALA A 38 -12.60 -3.98 -2.06
CA ALA A 38 -13.65 -4.02 -3.08
C ALA A 38 -13.82 -2.72 -3.85
N THR A 39 -13.54 -1.58 -3.22
CA THR A 39 -13.68 -0.25 -3.83
C THR A 39 -12.32 0.30 -4.22
N LEU A 40 -12.17 0.71 -5.49
CA LEU A 40 -10.94 1.36 -5.96
C LEU A 40 -10.99 2.88 -5.71
N PRO A 41 -9.92 3.47 -5.16
CA PRO A 41 -9.79 4.91 -5.11
C PRO A 41 -9.42 5.47 -6.48
N TYR A 42 -9.78 6.73 -6.68
CA TYR A 42 -9.36 7.55 -7.81
C TYR A 42 -9.32 9.01 -7.38
N VAL A 43 -8.65 9.86 -8.15
CA VAL A 43 -8.55 11.29 -7.87
C VAL A 43 -8.92 12.15 -9.05
N GLU A 44 -9.53 13.30 -8.76
CA GLU A 44 -9.80 14.38 -9.72
C GLU A 44 -8.97 15.61 -9.38
N PHE A 45 -8.06 16.02 -10.28
CA PHE A 45 -7.30 17.25 -10.11
C PHE A 45 -8.08 18.47 -10.59
N ARG A 46 -8.07 19.54 -9.79
CA ARG A 46 -8.65 20.85 -10.07
C ARG A 46 -7.60 21.93 -9.76
N GLY A 47 -6.70 22.15 -10.71
CA GLY A 47 -5.58 23.08 -10.55
C GLY A 47 -4.64 22.61 -9.44
N ASN A 48 -4.56 23.38 -8.34
CA ASN A 48 -3.70 23.04 -7.20
C ASN A 48 -4.38 22.15 -6.15
N GLN A 49 -5.66 21.84 -6.33
CA GLN A 49 -6.43 20.97 -5.45
C GLN A 49 -6.72 19.64 -6.13
N PHE A 50 -6.97 18.60 -5.34
CA PHE A 50 -7.56 17.37 -5.85
C PHE A 50 -8.59 16.82 -4.87
N VAL A 51 -9.60 16.15 -5.41
CA VAL A 51 -10.53 15.33 -4.63
C VAL A 51 -10.04 13.90 -4.74
N ALA A 52 -9.73 13.27 -3.61
CA ALA A 52 -9.50 11.83 -3.51
C ALA A 52 -10.82 11.16 -3.17
N HIS A 53 -11.30 10.33 -4.10
CA HIS A 53 -12.51 9.56 -3.92
C HIS A 53 -12.20 8.20 -3.34
N ASN A 54 -13.13 7.70 -2.52
CA ASN A 54 -13.02 6.42 -1.83
C ASN A 54 -11.74 6.30 -0.98
N VAL A 55 -11.42 7.34 -0.20
CA VAL A 55 -10.38 7.22 0.83
C VAL A 55 -10.89 6.24 1.90
N ARG A 56 -10.18 5.13 2.08
CA ARG A 56 -10.57 4.06 2.99
C ARG A 56 -10.37 4.49 4.43
N TYR A 57 -11.39 4.22 5.26
CA TYR A 57 -11.36 4.41 6.70
C TYR A 57 -11.93 3.17 7.39
N CYS A 58 -11.14 2.10 7.40
CA CYS A 58 -11.53 0.86 8.03
C CYS A 58 -11.38 0.92 9.56
N ARG A 59 -12.40 0.44 10.28
CA ARG A 59 -12.38 0.27 11.74
C ARG A 59 -12.37 -1.21 12.09
N TYR A 60 -11.32 -1.65 12.76
CA TYR A 60 -11.08 -3.05 13.07
C TYR A 60 -11.50 -3.38 14.49
N LEU A 61 -12.23 -4.49 14.66
CA LEU A 61 -12.41 -5.16 15.96
C LEU A 61 -11.34 -6.23 16.14
N ASP A 62 -11.11 -7.01 15.08
CA ASP A 62 -10.02 -7.99 14.95
C ASP A 62 -9.62 -8.11 13.44
N ASP A 63 -8.83 -9.11 13.06
CA ASP A 63 -8.29 -9.25 11.69
C ASP A 63 -9.37 -9.60 10.66
N ASP A 64 -10.42 -10.32 11.08
CA ASP A 64 -11.50 -10.79 10.21
C ASP A 64 -12.82 -10.04 10.43
N SER A 65 -12.90 -9.23 11.50
CA SER A 65 -14.08 -8.48 11.91
C SER A 65 -13.79 -6.98 11.89
N TYR A 66 -14.29 -6.30 10.86
CA TYR A 66 -14.04 -4.89 10.62
C TYR A 66 -15.19 -4.22 9.86
N VAL A 67 -15.26 -2.89 9.95
CA VAL A 67 -16.20 -2.05 9.22
C VAL A 67 -15.41 -1.23 8.21
N VAL A 68 -15.67 -1.48 6.93
CA VAL A 68 -15.05 -0.72 5.83
C VAL A 68 -15.91 0.51 5.53
N GLU A 69 -15.35 1.69 5.75
CA GLU A 69 -15.94 2.95 5.30
C GLU A 69 -15.05 3.60 4.24
N HIS A 70 -15.67 4.42 3.40
CA HIS A 70 -15.01 5.20 2.38
C HIS A 70 -15.55 6.62 2.44
N GLU A 71 -14.67 7.59 2.24
CA GLU A 71 -15.07 9.00 2.15
C GLU A 71 -14.28 9.73 1.07
N ASP A 72 -14.86 10.82 0.58
CA ASP A 72 -14.21 11.71 -0.36
C ASP A 72 -13.52 12.84 0.40
N ARG A 73 -12.21 13.00 0.18
CA ARG A 73 -11.40 14.03 0.85
C ARG A 73 -10.84 14.99 -0.18
N THR A 74 -10.85 16.28 0.15
CA THR A 74 -10.25 17.32 -0.70
C THR A 74 -8.94 17.79 -0.09
N TYR A 75 -7.91 17.86 -0.93
CA TYR A 75 -6.57 18.28 -0.53
C TYR A 75 -6.08 19.43 -1.41
N ASP A 76 -5.29 20.33 -0.81
CA ASP A 76 -4.60 21.41 -1.52
C ASP A 76 -3.10 21.16 -1.51
N LEU A 77 -2.48 21.10 -2.70
CA LEU A 77 -1.06 20.84 -2.85
C LEU A 77 -0.17 21.97 -2.30
N SER A 78 -0.72 23.16 -2.05
CA SER A 78 0.00 24.25 -1.36
C SER A 78 0.14 24.00 0.15
N HIS A 79 -0.70 23.11 0.70
CA HIS A 79 -0.64 22.70 2.10
C HIS A 79 0.21 21.45 2.31
N LEU A 80 0.67 20.78 1.25
CA LEU A 80 1.53 19.60 1.33
C LEU A 80 2.87 19.95 1.96
N ARG A 81 3.24 19.25 3.04
CA ARG A 81 4.43 19.54 3.84
C ARG A 81 5.52 18.49 3.73
N SER A 82 5.15 17.24 3.90
CA SER A 82 6.11 16.16 4.06
C SER A 82 5.52 14.84 3.56
N VAL A 83 6.40 13.85 3.40
CA VAL A 83 6.01 12.47 3.22
C VAL A 83 6.83 11.60 4.16
N ASP A 84 6.16 10.69 4.85
CA ASP A 84 6.77 9.66 5.66
C ASP A 84 6.79 8.33 4.89
N PHE A 85 7.88 7.58 5.04
CA PHE A 85 8.01 6.21 4.55
C PHE A 85 7.72 5.23 5.68
N PHE A 86 6.76 4.33 5.46
CA PHE A 86 6.44 3.25 6.40
C PHE A 86 6.95 1.92 5.87
N MET A 87 7.54 1.12 6.76
CA MET A 87 7.97 -0.24 6.48
C MET A 87 7.44 -1.20 7.53
N VAL A 88 6.93 -2.34 7.07
CA VAL A 88 6.28 -3.37 7.89
C VAL A 88 6.87 -4.72 7.50
N PRO A 89 7.95 -5.17 8.16
CA PRO A 89 8.53 -6.49 7.91
C PRO A 89 7.52 -7.60 8.22
N PHE A 90 7.52 -8.67 7.43
CA PHE A 90 6.73 -9.85 7.75
C PHE A 90 7.44 -10.71 8.80
N ASP A 91 6.76 -11.03 9.90
CA ASP A 91 7.37 -11.73 11.04
C ASP A 91 8.07 -13.05 10.66
N ASN A 92 7.43 -13.84 9.79
CA ASN A 92 7.96 -15.13 9.36
C ASN A 92 8.91 -15.04 8.15
N MET A 93 9.03 -13.87 7.53
CA MET A 93 9.86 -13.63 6.35
C MET A 93 10.41 -12.21 6.37
N PRO A 94 11.29 -11.85 7.32
CA PRO A 94 11.70 -10.45 7.54
C PRO A 94 12.49 -9.83 6.39
N ARG A 95 12.91 -10.63 5.40
CA ARG A 95 13.48 -10.14 4.12
C ARG A 95 12.41 -9.58 3.17
N LEU A 96 11.15 -9.83 3.46
CA LEU A 96 9.99 -9.25 2.80
C LEU A 96 9.32 -8.29 3.78
N ALA A 97 8.77 -7.23 3.24
CA ALA A 97 8.07 -6.21 3.99
C ALA A 97 6.98 -5.62 3.11
N HIS A 98 5.97 -5.10 3.77
CA HIS A 98 5.03 -4.17 3.17
C HIS A 98 5.55 -2.75 3.32
N THR A 99 5.38 -1.93 2.29
CA THR A 99 5.87 -0.54 2.26
C THR A 99 4.73 0.41 1.90
N MET A 100 4.68 1.56 2.57
CA MET A 100 3.62 2.55 2.42
C MET A 100 4.21 3.96 2.50
N LEU A 101 3.47 4.94 1.98
CA LEU A 101 3.75 6.35 2.14
C LEU A 101 2.63 7.02 2.92
N SER A 102 2.93 8.11 3.62
CA SER A 102 1.92 8.98 4.23
C SER A 102 2.27 10.43 3.96
N PHE A 103 1.39 11.15 3.26
CA PHE A 103 1.58 12.54 2.88
C PHE A 103 0.89 13.46 3.88
N GLU A 104 1.65 14.38 4.47
CA GLU A 104 1.16 15.36 5.43
C GLU A 104 0.72 16.64 4.71
N PHE A 105 -0.50 17.08 5.00
CA PHE A 105 -1.03 18.38 4.61
C PHE A 105 -1.28 19.22 5.87
N ALA A 106 -0.73 20.43 5.91
CA ALA A 106 -0.94 21.37 7.01
C ALA A 106 -1.73 22.59 6.50
N PRO A 107 -3.07 22.53 6.49
CA PRO A 107 -3.89 23.69 6.16
C PRO A 107 -3.69 24.81 7.20
N PRO A 108 -3.80 26.09 6.80
CA PRO A 108 -3.53 27.22 7.69
C PRO A 108 -4.49 27.28 8.89
N ASP A 109 -5.76 26.93 8.69
CA ASP A 109 -6.83 27.08 9.68
C ASP A 109 -7.37 25.75 10.21
N GLY A 110 -6.55 24.69 10.21
CA GLY A 110 -6.98 23.37 10.64
C GLY A 110 -5.85 22.47 11.15
N PRO A 111 -6.19 21.32 11.76
CA PRO A 111 -5.17 20.34 12.15
C PRO A 111 -4.48 19.77 10.90
N PRO A 112 -3.25 19.25 11.03
CA PRO A 112 -2.62 18.47 9.98
C PRO A 112 -3.49 17.29 9.57
N GLN A 113 -3.55 17.04 8.27
CA GLN A 113 -4.25 15.92 7.65
C GLN A 113 -3.22 15.00 7.00
N TYR A 114 -3.54 13.71 6.94
CA TYR A 114 -2.65 12.70 6.39
C TYR A 114 -3.39 11.87 5.35
N LEU A 115 -2.73 11.64 4.22
CA LEU A 115 -3.19 10.71 3.20
C LEU A 115 -2.18 9.58 3.10
N ALA A 116 -2.54 8.41 3.62
CA ALA A 116 -1.73 7.23 3.47
C ALA A 116 -1.98 6.57 2.11
N VAL A 117 -0.90 6.08 1.51
CA VAL A 117 -0.93 5.30 0.27
C VAL A 117 -0.25 3.97 0.53
N SER A 118 -1.02 2.90 0.39
CA SER A 118 -0.56 1.52 0.57
C SER A 118 -0.63 0.81 -0.77
N ILE A 119 0.49 0.25 -1.23
CA ILE A 119 0.55 -0.52 -2.47
C ILE A 119 0.33 -1.99 -2.14
N GLU A 120 -0.86 -2.49 -2.39
CA GLU A 120 -1.31 -3.79 -1.90
C GLU A 120 -1.59 -4.76 -3.05
N ILE A 121 -1.47 -6.05 -2.74
CA ILE A 121 -2.16 -7.08 -3.51
C ILE A 121 -3.66 -6.87 -3.32
N ARG A 122 -4.43 -7.13 -4.36
CA ARG A 122 -5.89 -7.17 -4.32
C ARG A 122 -6.35 -8.62 -4.32
N LYS A 123 -6.96 -9.06 -3.22
CA LYS A 123 -7.40 -10.45 -2.99
C LYS A 123 -8.87 -10.62 -3.31
N GLU A 124 -9.21 -11.72 -3.97
CA GLU A 124 -10.57 -12.21 -4.03
C GLU A 124 -10.97 -12.90 -2.71
N GLN A 125 -12.26 -12.94 -2.43
CA GLN A 125 -12.79 -13.63 -1.25
C GLN A 125 -12.36 -15.09 -1.24
N GLY A 126 -11.78 -15.51 -0.11
CA GLY A 126 -11.28 -16.88 0.09
C GLY A 126 -9.86 -17.12 -0.42
N GLU A 127 -9.16 -16.09 -0.90
CA GLU A 127 -7.75 -16.20 -1.24
C GLU A 127 -6.84 -16.00 -0.03
N THR A 128 -5.90 -16.93 0.16
CA THR A 128 -4.85 -16.78 1.17
C THR A 128 -3.56 -16.27 0.53
N TYR A 129 -3.03 -15.18 1.07
CA TYR A 129 -1.75 -14.64 0.60
C TYR A 129 -0.60 -15.63 0.83
N ALA A 130 0.25 -15.78 -0.18
CA ALA A 130 1.47 -16.56 -0.09
C ALA A 130 2.62 -15.78 -0.75
N ALA A 131 3.40 -15.08 0.07
CA ALA A 131 4.49 -14.21 -0.39
C ALA A 131 5.53 -14.91 -1.30
N TRP A 132 5.76 -16.21 -1.09
CA TRP A 132 6.71 -17.01 -1.87
C TRP A 132 6.10 -17.63 -3.15
N LYS A 133 4.78 -17.59 -3.35
CA LYS A 133 4.13 -18.02 -4.62
C LYS A 133 4.15 -16.90 -5.69
N GLY A 134 4.98 -15.89 -5.49
CA GLY A 134 4.96 -14.56 -6.10
C GLY A 134 5.22 -14.41 -7.61
N SER A 135 4.68 -15.24 -8.50
CA SER A 135 4.88 -15.02 -9.96
C SER A 135 3.80 -15.58 -10.90
N ALA A 136 2.69 -16.14 -10.41
CA ALA A 136 1.68 -16.76 -11.27
C ALA A 136 0.45 -15.90 -11.59
N ARG A 137 0.58 -14.55 -11.65
CA ARG A 137 -0.54 -13.63 -11.95
C ARG A 137 -1.77 -13.91 -11.07
N GLN A 138 -1.52 -14.13 -9.78
CA GLN A 138 -2.55 -14.59 -8.84
C GLN A 138 -3.37 -13.45 -8.25
N TYR A 139 -2.76 -12.27 -8.12
CA TYR A 139 -3.36 -11.09 -7.51
C TYR A 139 -3.23 -9.90 -8.45
N GLU A 140 -4.24 -9.03 -8.43
CA GLU A 140 -4.17 -7.70 -9.01
C GLU A 140 -3.44 -6.73 -8.08
N LEU A 141 -2.87 -5.68 -8.64
CA LEU A 141 -2.24 -4.58 -7.91
C LEU A 141 -3.27 -3.50 -7.60
N MET A 142 -3.27 -3.00 -6.36
CA MET A 142 -4.12 -1.88 -5.95
C MET A 142 -3.31 -0.86 -5.16
N TYR A 143 -3.61 0.43 -5.37
CA TYR A 143 -3.15 1.50 -4.50
C TYR A 143 -4.33 1.86 -3.61
N VAL A 144 -4.21 1.59 -2.32
CA VAL A 144 -5.20 2.00 -1.33
C VAL A 144 -4.85 3.42 -0.90
N LEU A 145 -5.75 4.37 -1.15
CA LEU A 145 -5.75 5.68 -0.50
C LEU A 145 -6.53 5.53 0.80
N ALA A 146 -5.91 5.83 1.94
CA ALA A 146 -6.52 5.59 3.23
C ALA A 146 -6.22 6.71 4.23
N ASP A 147 -7.05 6.76 5.26
CA ASP A 147 -6.64 7.36 6.52
C ASP A 147 -5.40 6.65 7.06
N GLU A 148 -4.44 7.38 7.61
CA GLU A 148 -3.25 6.76 8.18
C GLU A 148 -3.58 5.84 9.37
N ARG A 149 -4.66 6.15 10.11
CA ARG A 149 -5.14 5.28 11.19
C ARG A 149 -5.49 3.89 10.69
N ASP A 150 -6.25 3.79 9.59
CA ASP A 150 -6.68 2.52 9.00
C ASP A 150 -5.47 1.61 8.79
N VAL A 151 -4.51 2.08 7.99
CA VAL A 151 -3.40 1.26 7.55
C VAL A 151 -2.35 1.01 8.63
N VAL A 152 -2.19 1.91 9.62
CA VAL A 152 -1.24 1.69 10.70
C VAL A 152 -1.86 0.81 11.79
N GLN A 153 -3.09 1.08 12.24
CA GLN A 153 -3.69 0.36 13.37
C GLN A 153 -3.96 -1.11 13.08
N VAL A 154 -4.38 -1.47 11.86
CA VAL A 154 -4.54 -2.90 11.53
C VAL A 154 -3.24 -3.67 11.72
N ARG A 155 -2.10 -3.02 11.49
CA ARG A 155 -0.77 -3.63 11.59
C ARG A 155 -0.29 -3.63 13.04
N THR A 156 -0.34 -2.48 13.72
CA THR A 156 0.20 -2.35 15.09
C THR A 156 -0.71 -2.91 16.18
N ASN A 157 -2.03 -2.71 16.09
CA ASN A 157 -2.98 -2.97 17.18
C ASN A 157 -3.74 -4.28 17.00
N ILE A 158 -3.92 -4.72 15.76
CA ILE A 158 -4.72 -5.91 15.44
C ILE A 158 -3.81 -7.10 15.14
N ARG A 159 -2.90 -6.95 14.16
CA ARG A 159 -1.99 -8.03 13.72
C ARG A 159 -0.72 -8.16 14.56
N ASN A 160 -0.42 -7.19 15.42
CA ASN A 160 0.83 -7.10 16.18
C ASN A 160 2.11 -7.12 15.32
N GLU A 161 2.02 -6.63 14.09
CA GLU A 161 3.15 -6.51 13.16
C GLU A 161 4.07 -5.37 13.58
N ASN A 162 5.38 -5.52 13.36
CA ASN A 162 6.34 -4.45 13.58
C ASN A 162 6.17 -3.35 12.51
N VAL A 163 5.93 -2.11 12.94
CA VAL A 163 5.79 -0.96 12.04
C VAL A 163 6.84 0.09 12.34
N TYR A 164 7.52 0.53 11.28
CA TYR A 164 8.54 1.57 11.32
C TYR A 164 8.11 2.75 10.46
N ARG A 165 8.14 3.96 11.02
CA ARG A 165 7.86 5.24 10.34
C ARG A 165 9.13 6.06 10.25
N TYR A 166 9.55 6.33 9.02
CA TYR A 166 10.73 7.11 8.71
C TYR A 166 10.36 8.45 8.07
N PRO A 167 10.67 9.59 8.71
CA PRO A 167 10.63 10.88 8.03
C PRO A 167 11.56 10.87 6.82
N THR A 168 11.07 11.30 5.66
CA THR A 168 11.91 11.38 4.46
C THR A 168 12.71 12.68 4.40
N THR A 169 13.72 12.73 3.54
CA THR A 169 14.50 13.94 3.23
C THR A 169 14.00 14.67 1.97
N ALA A 170 12.83 14.29 1.45
CA ALA A 170 12.26 14.86 0.25
C ALA A 170 11.99 16.36 0.44
N THR A 171 12.44 17.18 -0.52
CA THR A 171 12.09 18.60 -0.57
C THR A 171 10.58 18.78 -0.82
N PRO A 172 9.99 19.94 -0.49
CA PRO A 172 8.57 20.19 -0.78
C PRO A 172 8.17 19.93 -2.24
N GLU A 173 9.05 20.28 -3.18
CA GLU A 173 8.85 20.02 -4.61
C GLU A 173 8.88 18.52 -4.93
N GLN A 174 9.85 17.78 -4.39
CA GLN A 174 9.92 16.32 -4.59
C GLN A 174 8.72 15.61 -3.97
N THR A 175 8.26 16.03 -2.79
CA THR A 175 7.06 15.51 -2.14
C THR A 175 5.82 15.73 -3.02
N ARG A 176 5.70 16.92 -3.62
CA ARG A 176 4.62 17.23 -4.58
C ARG A 176 4.68 16.34 -5.82
N LEU A 177 5.84 16.24 -6.45
CA LEU A 177 6.02 15.41 -7.66
C LEU A 177 5.73 13.93 -7.35
N LEU A 178 6.18 13.43 -6.19
CA LEU A 178 5.91 12.07 -5.72
C LEU A 178 4.43 11.82 -5.54
N LEU A 179 3.73 12.70 -4.83
CA LEU A 179 2.29 12.57 -4.65
C LEU A 179 1.55 12.52 -5.99
N VAL A 180 1.85 13.46 -6.90
CA VAL A 180 1.19 13.52 -8.21
C VAL A 180 1.42 12.25 -9.03
N ASP A 181 2.65 11.73 -9.05
CA ASP A 181 2.98 10.51 -9.81
C ASP A 181 2.32 9.26 -9.18
N VAL A 182 2.28 9.16 -7.85
CA VAL A 182 1.55 8.12 -7.12
C VAL A 182 0.05 8.17 -7.42
N LEU A 183 -0.57 9.35 -7.38
CA LEU A 183 -1.99 9.50 -7.65
C LEU A 183 -2.35 9.25 -9.13
N ALA A 184 -1.46 9.58 -10.06
CA ALA A 184 -1.62 9.22 -11.45
C ALA A 184 -1.62 7.69 -11.64
N ARG A 185 -0.77 6.97 -10.89
CA ARG A 185 -0.73 5.50 -10.88
C ARG A 185 -2.00 4.91 -10.25
N THR A 186 -2.54 5.51 -9.20
CA THR A 186 -3.85 5.14 -8.64
C THR A 186 -4.95 5.23 -9.71
N ASN A 187 -5.05 6.34 -10.44
CA ASN A 187 -6.03 6.52 -11.52
C ASN A 187 -5.83 5.52 -12.68
N GLN A 188 -4.57 5.23 -13.02
CA GLN A 188 -4.27 4.20 -14.01
C GLN A 188 -4.84 2.85 -13.58
N LEU A 189 -4.59 2.40 -12.35
CA LEU A 189 -5.05 1.09 -11.89
C LEU A 189 -6.58 1.02 -11.75
N ALA A 190 -7.23 2.13 -11.41
CA ALA A 190 -8.68 2.24 -11.39
C ALA A 190 -9.33 1.99 -12.76
N SER A 191 -8.65 2.37 -13.85
CA SER A 191 -9.16 2.24 -15.23
C SER A 191 -8.59 1.04 -15.99
N ARG A 192 -7.33 0.70 -15.73
CA ARG A 192 -6.58 -0.37 -16.39
C ARG A 192 -5.86 -1.21 -15.32
N PRO A 193 -6.47 -2.32 -14.88
CA PRO A 193 -5.90 -3.17 -13.85
C PRO A 193 -4.60 -3.83 -14.34
N GLU A 194 -3.72 -4.14 -13.40
CA GLU A 194 -2.46 -4.84 -13.64
C GLU A 194 -2.29 -5.95 -12.60
N PHE A 195 -1.57 -7.01 -12.97
CA PHE A 195 -1.18 -8.01 -11.99
C PHE A 195 -0.08 -7.48 -11.08
N TYR A 196 -0.17 -7.85 -9.80
CA TYR A 196 0.95 -7.75 -8.89
C TYR A 196 2.01 -8.79 -9.27
N ASP A 197 3.26 -8.36 -9.28
CA ASP A 197 4.40 -9.23 -9.58
C ASP A 197 5.52 -8.97 -8.56
N THR A 198 5.93 -10.01 -7.84
CA THR A 198 6.89 -9.87 -6.73
C THR A 198 8.26 -9.40 -7.19
N LEU A 199 8.61 -9.51 -8.48
CA LEU A 199 9.91 -9.07 -8.99
C LEU A 199 9.86 -7.70 -9.68
N THR A 200 8.73 -7.39 -10.34
CA THR A 200 8.66 -6.25 -11.26
C THR A 200 7.55 -5.26 -10.94
N ASN A 201 6.49 -5.66 -10.24
CA ASN A 201 5.33 -4.82 -9.97
C ASN A 201 4.79 -5.06 -8.55
N ASN A 202 5.63 -4.75 -7.57
CA ASN A 202 5.35 -4.89 -6.14
C ASN A 202 5.39 -3.51 -5.43
N CYS A 203 5.13 -3.49 -4.12
CA CYS A 203 5.15 -2.25 -3.34
C CYS A 203 6.49 -1.50 -3.41
N THR A 204 7.62 -2.20 -3.29
CA THR A 204 8.95 -1.57 -3.33
C THR A 204 9.39 -1.17 -4.74
N THR A 205 9.17 -2.00 -5.76
CA THR A 205 9.55 -1.65 -7.14
C THR A 205 8.77 -0.45 -7.64
N ASN A 206 7.47 -0.38 -7.34
CA ASN A 206 6.66 0.79 -7.66
C ASN A 206 7.16 2.07 -6.95
N LEU A 207 7.49 1.99 -5.65
CA LEU A 207 8.06 3.14 -4.93
C LEU A 207 9.39 3.61 -5.54
N VAL A 208 10.27 2.67 -5.90
CA VAL A 208 11.54 2.97 -6.58
C VAL A 208 11.29 3.63 -7.94
N ASP A 209 10.33 3.12 -8.73
CA ASP A 209 9.96 3.71 -10.01
C ASP A 209 9.44 5.15 -9.85
N HIS A 210 8.60 5.41 -8.85
CA HIS A 210 8.14 6.76 -8.52
C HIS A 210 9.31 7.70 -8.18
N ILE A 211 10.21 7.27 -7.29
CA ILE A 211 11.39 8.06 -6.91
C ILE A 211 12.28 8.35 -8.14
N ASN A 212 12.51 7.34 -8.99
CA ASN A 212 13.36 7.47 -10.17
C ASN A 212 12.72 8.28 -11.31
N ARG A 213 11.39 8.41 -11.37
CA ARG A 213 10.71 9.33 -12.30
C ARG A 213 10.92 10.80 -11.92
N ILE A 214 10.97 11.08 -10.62
CA ILE A 214 11.19 12.44 -10.08
C ILE A 214 12.66 12.81 -10.19
N GLN A 215 13.53 11.89 -9.78
CA GLN A 215 14.98 12.08 -9.85
C GLN A 215 15.62 10.83 -10.47
N PRO A 216 15.93 10.86 -11.77
CA PRO A 216 16.52 9.72 -12.47
C PRO A 216 17.77 9.17 -11.78
N GLN A 217 17.85 7.84 -11.70
CA GLN A 217 18.98 7.11 -11.08
C GLN A 217 19.21 7.42 -9.59
N ARG A 218 18.18 7.93 -8.90
CA ARG A 218 18.25 8.22 -7.46
C ARG A 218 18.36 6.97 -6.63
N VAL A 219 17.67 5.90 -7.02
CA VAL A 219 17.84 4.54 -6.50
C VAL A 219 18.34 3.68 -7.64
N LYS A 220 19.60 3.25 -7.55
CA LYS A 220 20.23 2.37 -8.55
C LYS A 220 19.70 0.95 -8.40
N TYR A 221 19.95 0.10 -9.41
CA TYR A 221 19.66 -1.33 -9.34
C TYR A 221 20.36 -1.95 -8.12
N ASP A 222 19.58 -2.30 -7.11
CA ASP A 222 20.04 -2.86 -5.85
C ASP A 222 19.20 -4.11 -5.53
N TYR A 223 19.86 -5.20 -5.13
CA TYR A 223 19.19 -6.46 -4.81
C TYR A 223 18.16 -6.30 -3.68
N ARG A 224 18.33 -5.28 -2.82
CA ARG A 224 17.41 -4.93 -1.72
C ARG A 224 16.06 -4.45 -2.23
N VAL A 225 15.96 -3.97 -3.48
CA VAL A 225 14.66 -3.65 -4.12
C VAL A 225 13.81 -4.92 -4.30
N LEU A 226 14.45 -6.08 -4.50
CA LEU A 226 13.78 -7.38 -4.61
C LEU A 226 13.52 -8.03 -3.25
N LEU A 227 14.07 -7.47 -2.17
CA LEU A 227 13.92 -7.93 -0.81
C LEU A 227 13.44 -6.77 0.07
N PRO A 228 12.14 -6.43 0.03
CA PRO A 228 11.59 -5.23 0.67
C PRO A 228 11.91 -5.06 2.16
N GLY A 229 12.28 -6.13 2.86
CA GLY A 229 12.76 -6.09 4.24
C GLY A 229 14.07 -5.33 4.46
N TYR A 230 14.78 -4.97 3.39
CA TYR A 230 15.98 -4.12 3.41
C TYR A 230 15.73 -2.72 2.83
N SER A 231 14.47 -2.36 2.53
CA SER A 231 14.13 -1.07 1.91
C SER A 231 14.46 0.12 2.82
N ASP A 232 14.29 -0.01 4.14
CA ASP A 232 14.67 1.03 5.09
C ASP A 232 16.19 1.26 5.14
N GLN A 233 16.98 0.19 5.11
CA GLN A 233 18.44 0.27 5.05
C GLN A 233 18.93 0.86 3.74
N LEU A 234 18.33 0.48 2.61
CA LEU A 234 18.63 1.10 1.31
C LEU A 234 18.28 2.60 1.33
N ALA A 235 17.10 2.96 1.82
CA ALA A 235 16.69 4.36 1.96
C ALA A 235 17.62 5.14 2.91
N PHE A 236 18.10 4.51 3.98
CA PHE A 236 19.10 5.07 4.87
C PHE A 236 20.41 5.36 4.12
N ASP A 237 20.98 4.36 3.45
CA ASP A 237 22.26 4.46 2.74
C ASP A 237 22.21 5.52 1.64
N GLU A 238 21.10 5.56 0.89
CA GLU A 238 20.85 6.54 -0.15
C GLU A 238 20.53 7.94 0.41
N GLY A 239 20.26 8.08 1.71
CA GLY A 239 19.93 9.36 2.34
C GLY A 239 18.54 9.87 1.98
N LEU A 240 17.61 8.96 1.71
CA LEU A 240 16.19 9.24 1.42
C LEU A 240 15.36 9.41 2.69
N ILE A 241 15.86 8.93 3.83
CA ILE A 241 15.24 9.09 5.15
C ILE A 241 16.14 9.88 6.09
N ALA A 242 15.51 10.62 7.01
CA ALA A 242 16.19 11.36 8.05
C ALA A 242 16.99 10.41 8.94
N ARG A 243 18.26 10.74 9.19
CA ARG A 243 19.18 9.91 9.97
C ARG A 243 19.29 10.41 11.40
N ALA A 244 19.24 9.48 12.35
CA ALA A 244 19.50 9.74 13.76
C ALA A 244 20.73 8.95 14.23
N GLY A 245 21.90 9.28 13.66
CA GLY A 245 23.15 8.55 13.91
C GLY A 245 23.30 7.34 12.99
N THR A 246 23.48 6.15 13.58
CA THR A 246 23.58 4.88 12.83
C THR A 246 22.24 4.43 12.28
N PHE A 247 22.25 3.45 11.37
CA PHE A 247 21.02 2.83 10.87
C PHE A 247 20.20 2.22 12.01
N GLU A 248 20.83 1.48 12.93
CA GLU A 248 20.14 0.87 14.08
C GLU A 248 19.48 1.92 14.99
N GLN A 249 20.16 3.03 15.25
CA GLN A 249 19.59 4.14 16.02
C GLN A 249 18.40 4.78 15.30
N THR A 250 18.51 4.96 13.98
CA THR A 250 17.42 5.48 13.14
C THR A 250 16.22 4.53 13.13
N LYS A 251 16.45 3.23 12.96
CA LYS A 251 15.42 2.18 12.98
C LYS A 251 14.73 2.07 14.34
N GLN A 252 15.49 2.17 15.42
CA GLN A 252 14.92 2.17 16.77
C GLN A 252 13.97 3.35 17.00
N GLN A 253 14.33 4.55 16.52
CA GLN A 253 13.47 5.74 16.63
C GLN A 253 12.25 5.69 15.72
N ALA A 254 12.34 4.98 14.60
CA ALA A 254 11.25 4.80 13.66
C ALA A 254 10.17 3.84 14.16
N TYR A 255 10.44 3.01 15.18
CA TYR A 255 9.46 2.04 15.68
C TYR A 255 8.24 2.73 16.32
N VAL A 256 7.03 2.50 15.77
CA VAL A 256 5.82 3.25 16.18
C VAL A 256 4.82 2.45 17.01
N ASN A 257 4.96 1.14 17.13
CA ASN A 257 3.92 0.28 17.73
C ASN A 257 3.45 0.75 19.12
N ALA A 258 4.37 1.05 20.04
CA ALA A 258 4.01 1.50 21.38
C ALA A 258 3.18 2.79 21.35
N LYS A 259 3.53 3.73 20.46
CA LYS A 259 2.82 4.99 20.28
C LYS A 259 1.44 4.75 19.67
N ALA A 260 1.35 3.88 18.65
CA ALA A 260 0.09 3.52 18.00
C ALA A 260 -0.88 2.80 18.94
N LEU A 261 -0.37 1.91 19.80
CA LEU A 261 -1.16 1.24 20.84
C LEU A 261 -1.76 2.23 21.83
N VAL A 262 -0.96 3.16 22.36
CA VAL A 262 -1.43 4.22 23.27
C VAL A 262 -2.41 5.16 22.57
N ALA A 263 -2.23 5.38 21.26
CA ALA A 263 -3.03 6.31 20.48
C ALA A 263 -4.32 5.72 19.88
N ALA A 264 -4.61 4.44 20.08
CA ALA A 264 -5.67 3.69 19.38
C ALA A 264 -7.01 4.45 19.22
N ASN A 265 -7.47 5.09 20.29
CA ASN A 265 -8.76 5.79 20.34
C ASN A 265 -8.64 7.32 20.31
N ARG A 266 -7.47 7.87 19.99
CA ARG A 266 -7.25 9.32 19.95
C ARG A 266 -7.64 9.89 18.60
N ASP A 267 -8.31 11.04 18.56
CA ASP A 267 -8.63 11.74 17.30
C ASP A 267 -7.37 12.22 16.57
N ASP A 268 -6.31 12.57 17.32
CA ASP A 268 -5.01 12.99 16.80
C ASP A 268 -4.03 11.82 16.58
N PHE A 269 -4.53 10.63 16.18
CA PHE A 269 -3.73 9.41 16.03
C PHE A 269 -2.45 9.62 15.22
N SER A 270 -2.55 10.22 14.04
CA SER A 270 -1.41 10.49 13.16
C SER A 270 -0.38 11.40 13.78
N GLN A 271 -0.80 12.45 14.48
CA GLN A 271 0.12 13.32 15.20
C GLN A 271 0.74 12.60 16.40
N ALA A 272 -0.02 11.73 17.08
CA ALA A 272 0.43 11.00 18.25
C ALA A 272 1.54 9.98 17.92
N ILE A 273 1.46 9.27 16.78
CA ILE A 273 2.54 8.34 16.38
C ILE A 273 3.85 9.04 15.97
N ARG A 274 3.83 10.36 15.81
CA ARG A 274 5.00 11.20 15.47
C ARG A 274 5.68 11.83 16.69
N ARG A 275 5.03 11.87 17.85
CA ARG A 275 5.56 12.41 19.11
C ARG A 275 6.23 11.32 19.91
#